data_AF-A0A0W8DSI3-F1
#
_entry.id   AF-A0A0W8DSI3-F1
#
_cell.length_a   1.000
_cell.length_b   1.000
_cell.length_c   1.000
_cell.angle_alpha   90.00
_cell.angle_beta   90.00
_cell.angle_gamma   90.00
#
_symmetry.space_group_name_H-M   'P 1'
#
loop_
_entity.id
_entity.type
_entity.pdbx_description
1 polymer ?
#
loop_
_entity_poly.entity_id
_entity_poly.type
_entity_poly.pdbx_seq_one_letter_code
_entity_poly.pdbx_strand_id
1 'polypeptide(L)'
;MCVTADQRLHALEDLVYALKVMLENANVVYWVDSGTLLGIYRARQLVPWDYNADVGVTMAGLEYLRTTNKGKLEVPDGYELTVFNSSLYEAGETSTAVPVRFVDTKFGFYANIFAFKEFEGLFKDDVRPATAPEVEEEVVGNGVVVESLIGPEPSEIWQRCVHCPAVGEDEDSEVTRAPNATVAKHFRVPRDWIFPLRMCKLELFEVMCPAQMAPYLMFIFGNRFLTPELWE
;
A
#
# COMPACT_ATOMS: atom_id res chain seq x y z
N MET A 1 8.40 24.67 -3.66
CA MET A 1 9.54 25.04 -2.79
C MET A 1 10.75 24.24 -3.23
N CYS A 2 11.96 24.81 -3.30
CA CYS A 2 13.16 24.04 -3.61
C CYS A 2 13.71 23.41 -2.33
N VAL A 3 13.85 22.08 -2.31
CA VAL A 3 14.36 21.28 -1.19
C VAL A 3 15.56 20.48 -1.67
N THR A 4 16.62 20.39 -0.87
CA THR A 4 17.78 19.52 -1.18
C THR A 4 17.40 18.05 -1.04
N ALA A 5 18.20 17.14 -1.60
CA ALA A 5 17.99 15.71 -1.43
C ALA A 5 17.97 15.28 0.05
N ASP A 6 18.90 15.79 0.85
CA ASP A 6 18.96 15.50 2.28
C ASP A 6 17.76 16.07 3.04
N GLN A 7 17.30 17.27 2.69
CA GLN A 7 16.10 17.86 3.30
C GLN A 7 14.85 17.05 2.98
N ARG A 8 14.72 16.58 1.74
CA ARG A 8 13.61 15.72 1.31
C ARG A 8 13.61 14.40 2.07
N LEU A 9 14.77 13.73 2.17
CA LEU A 9 14.88 12.46 2.87
C LEU A 9 14.48 12.62 4.35
N HIS A 10 15.08 13.58 5.07
CA HIS A 10 14.73 13.80 6.48
C HIS A 10 13.27 14.19 6.68
N ALA A 11 12.69 15.03 5.80
CA ALA A 11 11.29 15.41 5.91
C ALA A 11 10.34 14.22 5.67
N LEU A 12 10.70 13.30 4.77
CA LEU A 12 9.94 12.06 4.57
C LEU A 12 10.10 11.09 5.74
N GLU A 13 11.28 11.00 6.35
CA GLU A 13 11.49 10.21 7.57
C GLU A 13 10.67 10.75 8.73
N ASP A 14 10.67 12.07 8.95
CA ASP A 14 9.85 12.75 9.95
C ASP A 14 8.35 12.52 9.69
N LEU A 15 7.91 12.60 8.44
CA LEU A 15 6.53 12.34 8.01
C LEU A 15 6.11 10.90 8.33
N VAL A 16 6.92 9.90 7.96
CA VAL A 16 6.62 8.48 8.23
C VAL A 16 6.63 8.20 9.73
N TYR A 17 7.55 8.80 10.48
CA TYR A 17 7.60 8.67 11.93
C TYR A 17 6.36 9.27 12.61
N ALA A 18 5.97 10.49 12.23
CA ALA A 18 4.78 11.16 12.76
C ALA A 18 3.50 10.37 12.45
N LEU A 19 3.38 9.86 11.21
CA LEU A 19 2.26 9.02 10.81
C LEU A 19 2.20 7.72 11.62
N LYS A 20 3.35 7.02 11.78
CA LYS A 20 3.45 5.83 12.62
C LYS A 20 2.92 6.09 14.03
N VAL A 21 3.43 7.14 14.68
CA VAL A 21 3.07 7.46 16.06
C VAL A 21 1.57 7.74 16.18
N MET A 22 1.00 8.49 15.23
CA MET A 22 -0.44 8.76 15.19
C MET A 22 -1.26 7.46 15.06
N LEU A 23 -0.91 6.57 14.13
CA LEU A 23 -1.63 5.32 13.90
C LEU A 23 -1.52 4.35 15.08
N GLU A 24 -0.32 4.21 15.66
CA GLU A 24 -0.08 3.34 16.82
C GLU A 24 -0.84 3.82 18.06
N ASN A 25 -0.80 5.13 18.36
CA ASN A 25 -1.56 5.71 19.47
C ASN A 25 -3.08 5.52 19.29
N ALA A 26 -3.54 5.55 18.04
CA ALA A 26 -4.93 5.31 17.68
C ALA A 26 -5.30 3.81 17.63
N ASN A 27 -4.35 2.90 17.82
CA ASN A 27 -4.50 1.45 17.62
C ASN A 27 -5.02 1.09 16.21
N VAL A 28 -4.64 1.87 15.20
CA VAL A 28 -4.96 1.58 13.80
C VAL A 28 -3.92 0.61 13.25
N VAL A 29 -4.38 -0.57 12.84
CA VAL A 29 -3.54 -1.57 12.17
C VAL A 29 -3.10 -1.04 10.81
N TYR A 30 -1.78 -0.92 10.62
CA TYR A 30 -1.17 -0.38 9.42
C TYR A 30 0.09 -1.16 9.02
N TRP A 31 0.55 -0.97 7.78
CA TRP A 31 1.85 -1.42 7.30
C TRP A 31 2.40 -0.49 6.22
N VAL A 32 3.72 -0.43 6.06
CA VAL A 32 4.35 0.25 4.91
C VAL A 32 4.09 -0.51 3.62
N ASP A 33 3.87 0.21 2.53
CA ASP A 33 3.43 -0.33 1.24
C ASP A 33 4.26 0.23 0.06
N SER A 34 4.09 -0.35 -1.13
CA SER A 34 4.59 0.14 -2.42
C SER A 34 6.05 0.61 -2.38
N GLY A 35 6.34 1.86 -2.78
CA GLY A 35 7.71 2.40 -2.82
C GLY A 35 8.37 2.52 -1.45
N THR A 36 7.57 2.80 -0.41
CA THR A 36 8.06 2.87 0.98
C THR A 36 8.56 1.51 1.45
N LEU A 37 7.78 0.45 1.22
CA LEU A 37 8.18 -0.92 1.53
C LEU A 37 9.39 -1.37 0.69
N LEU A 38 9.45 -0.96 -0.58
CA LEU A 38 10.56 -1.28 -1.47
C LEU A 38 11.89 -0.71 -0.96
N GLY A 39 11.91 0.55 -0.53
CA GLY A 39 13.08 1.18 0.08
C GLY A 39 13.54 0.44 1.34
N ILE A 40 12.60 0.13 2.24
CA ILE A 40 12.88 -0.60 3.49
C ILE A 40 13.46 -1.98 3.19
N TYR A 41 12.88 -2.70 2.23
CA TYR A 41 13.35 -4.03 1.85
C TYR A 41 14.76 -4.01 1.24
N ARG A 42 15.04 -3.03 0.36
CA ARG A 42 16.33 -2.94 -0.36
C ARG A 42 17.47 -2.43 0.52
N ALA A 43 17.22 -1.41 1.33
CA ALA A 43 18.28 -0.67 2.00
C ALA A 43 17.99 -0.31 3.46
N ARG A 44 16.80 -0.64 3.99
CA ARG A 44 16.32 -0.18 5.31
C ARG A 44 16.22 1.35 5.41
N GLN A 45 15.98 2.01 4.27
CA GLN A 45 15.85 3.46 4.12
C GLN A 45 14.61 3.78 3.27
N LEU A 46 14.21 5.05 3.21
CA LEU A 46 13.26 5.50 2.18
C LEU A 46 13.99 5.66 0.83
N VAL A 47 13.22 5.63 -0.26
CA VAL A 47 13.77 5.87 -1.60
C VAL A 47 14.20 7.35 -1.70
N PRO A 48 15.47 7.67 -1.99
CA PRO A 48 15.98 9.04 -1.80
C PRO A 48 15.36 10.12 -2.70
N TRP A 49 14.68 9.73 -3.79
CA TRP A 49 14.03 10.63 -4.73
C TRP A 49 12.50 10.57 -4.72
N ASP A 50 11.89 9.74 -3.86
CA ASP A 50 10.45 9.78 -3.66
C ASP A 50 10.02 11.11 -3.05
N TYR A 51 8.77 11.50 -3.29
CA TYR A 51 8.13 12.71 -2.75
C TYR A 51 6.96 12.36 -1.82
N ASN A 52 6.69 11.08 -1.64
CA ASN A 52 5.61 10.57 -0.83
C ASN A 52 6.03 9.30 -0.09
N ALA A 53 5.22 8.94 0.89
CA ALA A 53 5.21 7.62 1.48
C ALA A 53 3.88 6.91 1.16
N ASP A 54 3.86 5.60 1.34
CA ASP A 54 2.72 4.75 1.04
C ASP A 54 2.54 3.75 2.20
N VAL A 55 1.33 3.71 2.76
CA VAL A 55 0.96 2.77 3.81
C VAL A 55 -0.40 2.13 3.52
N GLY A 56 -0.57 0.89 3.94
CA GLY A 56 -1.86 0.21 3.98
C GLY A 56 -2.47 0.26 5.38
N VAL A 57 -3.80 0.39 5.46
CA VAL A 57 -4.59 0.17 6.68
C VAL A 57 -5.74 -0.77 6.39
N THR A 58 -6.28 -1.40 7.42
CA THR A 58 -7.53 -2.17 7.27
C THR A 58 -8.73 -1.26 7.04
N MET A 59 -9.81 -1.79 6.44
CA MET A 59 -11.09 -1.06 6.36
C MET A 59 -11.61 -0.59 7.72
N ALA A 60 -11.39 -1.37 8.79
CA ALA A 60 -11.73 -0.95 10.15
C ALA A 60 -10.91 0.28 10.60
N GLY A 61 -9.62 0.31 10.23
CA GLY A 61 -8.75 1.46 10.44
C GLY A 61 -9.23 2.71 9.69
N LEU A 62 -9.60 2.57 8.42
CA LEU A 62 -10.18 3.67 7.64
C LEU A 62 -11.47 4.20 8.30
N GLU A 63 -12.36 3.32 8.73
CA GLU A 63 -13.60 3.73 9.38
C GLU A 63 -13.34 4.48 10.69
N TYR A 64 -12.35 4.04 11.47
CA TYR A 64 -11.90 4.78 12.65
C TYR A 64 -11.41 6.18 12.29
N LEU A 65 -10.58 6.32 11.24
CA LEU A 65 -10.06 7.61 10.77
C LEU A 65 -11.17 8.53 10.24
N ARG A 66 -12.25 7.99 9.66
CA ARG A 66 -13.39 8.77 9.19
C ARG A 66 -14.24 9.35 10.31
N THR A 67 -14.39 8.60 11.39
CA THR A 67 -15.42 8.85 12.42
C THR A 67 -14.86 9.37 13.74
N THR A 68 -13.55 9.25 13.96
CA THR A 68 -12.91 9.75 15.17
C THR A 68 -12.61 11.24 15.04
N ASN A 69 -13.10 12.04 15.99
CA ASN A 69 -12.84 13.48 15.99
C ASN A 69 -11.42 13.83 16.45
N LYS A 70 -10.99 15.07 16.14
CA LYS A 70 -9.67 15.62 16.43
C LYS A 70 -9.30 15.66 17.92
N GLY A 71 -10.27 15.55 18.84
CA GLY A 71 -9.99 15.48 20.28
C GLY A 71 -9.53 14.10 20.75
N LYS A 72 -9.75 13.05 19.94
CA LYS A 72 -9.34 11.67 20.23
C LYS A 72 -8.27 11.15 19.26
N LEU A 73 -8.28 11.61 18.00
CA LEU A 73 -7.20 11.39 17.05
C LEU A 73 -6.35 12.66 16.97
N GLU A 74 -5.25 12.67 17.71
CA GLU A 74 -4.30 13.79 17.71
C GLU A 74 -3.43 13.72 16.45
N VAL A 75 -3.64 14.67 15.54
CA VAL A 75 -2.77 14.91 14.39
C VAL A 75 -1.63 15.81 14.88
N PRO A 76 -0.35 15.40 14.77
CA PRO A 76 0.77 16.19 15.27
C PRO A 76 0.87 17.57 14.61
N ASP A 77 1.33 18.57 15.36
CA ASP A 77 1.57 19.92 14.83
C ASP A 77 2.51 19.89 13.61
N GLY A 78 2.19 20.71 12.61
CA GLY A 78 2.90 20.74 11.34
C GLY A 78 2.40 19.72 10.32
N TYR A 79 1.44 18.87 10.69
CA TYR A 79 0.83 17.91 9.79
C TYR A 79 -0.69 18.10 9.67
N GLU A 80 -1.23 17.68 8.52
CA GLU A 80 -2.67 17.67 8.26
C GLU A 80 -3.12 16.28 7.82
N LEU A 81 -4.33 15.91 8.26
CA LEU A 81 -4.99 14.68 7.84
C LEU A 81 -6.20 15.06 6.96
N THR A 82 -6.22 14.54 5.74
CA THR A 82 -7.37 14.63 4.83
C THR A 82 -7.98 13.25 4.67
N VAL A 83 -9.31 13.15 4.70
CA VAL A 83 -10.03 11.87 4.73
C VAL A 83 -11.23 11.92 3.80
N PHE A 84 -11.24 11.05 2.80
CA PHE A 84 -12.34 10.86 1.87
C PHE A 84 -13.57 10.31 2.59
N ASN A 85 -14.75 10.90 2.30
CA ASN A 85 -16.02 10.55 2.94
C ASN A 85 -15.97 10.63 4.49
N SER A 86 -15.36 11.70 5.02
CA SER A 86 -15.50 12.07 6.44
C SER A 86 -16.26 13.38 6.56
N SER A 87 -17.10 13.51 7.60
CA SER A 87 -17.69 14.79 8.00
C SER A 87 -16.82 15.58 8.98
N LEU A 88 -15.66 15.03 9.38
CA LEU A 88 -14.78 15.58 10.42
C LEU A 88 -13.46 16.13 9.85
N TYR A 89 -13.07 15.66 8.67
CA TYR A 89 -11.85 16.05 7.97
C TYR A 89 -12.19 16.46 6.54
N GLU A 90 -11.45 17.43 6.02
CA GLU A 90 -11.53 17.80 4.61
C GLU A 90 -11.08 16.64 3.72
N ALA A 91 -11.70 16.51 2.54
CA ALA A 91 -11.31 15.48 1.58
C ALA A 91 -10.01 15.84 0.83
N GLY A 92 -9.75 17.13 0.55
CA GLY A 92 -8.58 17.54 -0.23
C GLY A 92 -8.47 16.79 -1.56
N GLU A 93 -7.30 16.19 -1.82
CA GLU A 93 -7.02 15.37 -3.01
C GLU A 93 -7.28 13.86 -2.82
N THR A 94 -7.94 13.47 -1.73
CA THR A 94 -8.28 12.06 -1.48
C THR A 94 -9.37 11.56 -2.43
N SER A 95 -9.45 10.24 -2.59
CA SER A 95 -10.41 9.56 -3.44
C SER A 95 -10.76 8.18 -2.88
N THR A 96 -11.58 7.40 -3.58
CA THR A 96 -11.78 5.99 -3.25
C THR A 96 -10.49 5.17 -3.32
N ALA A 97 -9.57 5.53 -4.23
CA ALA A 97 -8.29 4.85 -4.40
C ALA A 97 -7.28 5.21 -3.29
N VAL A 98 -7.27 6.48 -2.86
CA VAL A 98 -6.44 6.97 -1.75
C VAL A 98 -7.34 7.68 -0.75
N PRO A 99 -7.97 6.92 0.17
CA PRO A 99 -9.01 7.47 1.03
C PRO A 99 -8.49 8.35 2.16
N VAL A 100 -7.20 8.28 2.51
CA VAL A 100 -6.60 9.18 3.49
C VAL A 100 -5.23 9.65 3.01
N ARG A 101 -4.92 10.92 3.26
CA ARG A 101 -3.56 11.47 3.12
C ARG A 101 -3.14 12.19 4.38
N PHE A 102 -1.91 11.93 4.79
CA PHE A 102 -1.24 12.63 5.88
C PHE A 102 -0.15 13.52 5.28
N VAL A 103 -0.22 14.82 5.51
CA VAL A 103 0.53 15.82 4.75
C VAL A 103 1.41 16.65 5.68
N ASP A 104 2.69 16.77 5.36
CA ASP A 104 3.57 17.78 5.94
C ASP A 104 3.22 19.17 5.37
N THR A 105 2.77 20.06 6.24
CA THR A 105 2.35 21.42 5.87
C THR A 105 3.51 22.34 5.48
N LYS A 106 4.75 21.97 5.84
CA LYS A 106 5.93 22.80 5.58
C LYS A 106 6.45 22.62 4.15
N PHE A 107 6.65 21.38 3.72
CA PHE A 107 7.22 21.08 2.41
C PHE A 107 6.19 20.53 1.41
N GLY A 108 5.02 20.08 1.87
CA GLY A 108 3.98 19.48 1.04
C GLY A 108 4.23 18.01 0.69
N PHE A 109 5.18 17.35 1.35
CA PHE A 109 5.33 15.89 1.26
C PHE A 109 4.12 15.22 1.93
N TYR A 110 3.78 14.03 1.47
CA TYR A 110 2.57 13.36 1.95
C TYR A 110 2.71 11.84 1.97
N ALA A 111 1.93 11.20 2.83
CA ALA A 111 1.77 9.76 2.86
C ALA A 111 0.38 9.41 2.34
N ASN A 112 0.31 8.59 1.30
CA ASN A 112 -0.94 7.96 0.88
C ASN A 112 -1.26 6.81 1.83
N ILE A 113 -2.51 6.72 2.24
CA ILE A 113 -3.00 5.63 3.08
C ILE A 113 -4.08 4.89 2.29
N PHE A 114 -3.75 3.68 1.83
CA PHE A 114 -4.65 2.80 1.11
C PHE A 114 -5.48 1.99 2.11
N ALA A 115 -6.78 1.83 1.84
CA ALA A 115 -7.63 1.01 2.67
C ALA A 115 -7.84 -0.37 2.06
N PHE A 116 -7.42 -1.39 2.79
CA PHE A 116 -7.44 -2.78 2.37
C PHE A 116 -8.63 -3.51 2.95
N LYS A 117 -9.36 -4.18 2.08
CA LYS A 117 -10.53 -4.99 2.39
C LYS A 117 -10.20 -6.46 2.17
N GLU A 118 -10.59 -7.29 3.14
CA GLU A 118 -10.53 -8.74 3.00
C GLU A 118 -11.75 -9.24 2.22
N PHE A 119 -11.53 -10.22 1.34
CA PHE A 119 -12.58 -10.88 0.57
C PHE A 119 -12.12 -12.28 0.13
N GLU A 120 -13.07 -13.16 -0.13
CA GLU A 120 -12.79 -14.49 -0.66
C GLU A 120 -12.67 -14.43 -2.19
N GLY A 121 -11.68 -15.09 -2.77
CA GLY A 121 -11.49 -15.07 -4.22
C GLY A 121 -10.47 -16.06 -4.74
N LEU A 122 -10.30 -16.05 -6.05
CA LEU A 122 -9.28 -16.83 -6.73
C LEU A 122 -7.98 -16.04 -6.85
N PHE A 123 -6.88 -16.63 -6.39
CA PHE A 123 -5.54 -16.16 -6.71
C PHE A 123 -4.98 -17.00 -7.87
N LYS A 124 -4.80 -16.37 -9.03
CA LYS A 124 -4.23 -17.02 -10.22
C LYS A 124 -2.92 -16.31 -10.56
N ASP A 125 -1.85 -16.63 -9.83
CA ASP A 125 -0.50 -16.19 -10.17
C ASP A 125 0.54 -17.22 -9.67
N ASP A 126 1.68 -17.27 -10.35
CA ASP A 126 2.80 -18.17 -10.03
C ASP A 126 3.74 -17.56 -8.97
N VAL A 127 3.51 -16.32 -8.55
CA VAL A 127 4.22 -15.70 -7.42
C VAL A 127 3.84 -16.44 -6.14
N ARG A 128 4.65 -17.44 -5.76
CA ARG A 128 4.47 -18.20 -4.51
C ARG A 128 5.42 -17.68 -3.41
N PRO A 129 4.92 -17.54 -2.18
CA PRO A 129 5.74 -17.46 -0.99
C PRO A 129 6.85 -18.49 -0.92
N ALA A 130 8.02 -18.09 -0.41
CA ALA A 130 9.05 -19.05 0.02
C ALA A 130 8.59 -19.94 1.20
N THR A 131 7.50 -19.55 1.88
CA THR A 131 6.93 -20.27 3.04
C THR A 131 5.62 -20.99 2.74
N ALA A 132 5.13 -20.96 1.49
CA ALA A 132 3.93 -21.72 1.13
C ALA A 132 4.28 -23.21 1.26
N PRO A 133 3.50 -24.02 2.01
CA PRO A 133 3.67 -25.46 1.97
C PRO A 133 3.53 -25.94 0.52
N GLU A 134 4.40 -26.85 0.08
CA GLU A 134 4.17 -27.63 -1.13
C GLU A 134 2.95 -28.51 -0.87
N VAL A 135 1.76 -27.96 -1.10
CA VAL A 135 0.54 -28.76 -1.10
C VAL A 135 0.54 -29.50 -2.43
N GLU A 136 0.75 -30.82 -2.40
CA GLU A 136 0.37 -31.67 -3.52
C GLU A 136 -1.09 -31.36 -3.82
N GLU A 137 -1.38 -30.87 -5.03
CA GLU A 137 -2.73 -30.56 -5.46
C GLU A 137 -3.57 -31.86 -5.42
N GLU A 138 -4.26 -32.13 -4.31
CA GLU A 138 -5.29 -33.16 -4.26
C GLU A 138 -6.47 -32.70 -5.12
N VAL A 139 -6.42 -33.06 -6.40
CA VAL A 139 -7.52 -32.83 -7.33
C VAL A 139 -8.69 -33.72 -6.93
N VAL A 140 -9.62 -33.17 -6.14
CA VAL A 140 -10.92 -33.78 -5.88
C VAL A 140 -12.04 -32.82 -6.29
N GLY A 141 -12.70 -33.13 -7.41
CA GLY A 141 -13.79 -32.33 -7.99
C GLY A 141 -13.27 -31.19 -8.88
N ASN A 142 -14.18 -30.40 -9.48
CA ASN A 142 -13.85 -29.21 -10.29
C ASN A 142 -13.21 -28.07 -9.42
N GLY A 143 -12.21 -28.41 -8.61
CA GLY A 143 -11.74 -27.78 -7.39
C GLY A 143 -11.04 -26.44 -7.59
N VAL A 144 -11.84 -25.39 -7.51
CA VAL A 144 -11.38 -24.00 -7.46
C VAL A 144 -11.04 -23.68 -6.00
N VAL A 145 -9.76 -23.56 -5.65
CA VAL A 145 -9.33 -23.15 -4.30
C VAL A 145 -9.67 -21.68 -4.10
N VAL A 146 -10.60 -21.41 -3.19
CA VAL A 146 -10.95 -20.05 -2.77
C VAL A 146 -10.02 -19.66 -1.64
N GLU A 147 -9.25 -18.59 -1.84
CA GLU A 147 -8.32 -18.05 -0.86
C GLU A 147 -8.89 -16.78 -0.22
N SER A 148 -8.48 -16.54 1.03
CA SER A 148 -8.72 -15.27 1.69
C SER A 148 -7.74 -14.23 1.13
N LEU A 149 -8.25 -13.30 0.34
CA LEU A 149 -7.49 -12.24 -0.30
C LEU A 149 -7.68 -10.92 0.42
N ILE A 150 -6.73 -10.01 0.21
CA ILE A 150 -6.78 -8.66 0.74
C ILE A 150 -6.21 -7.67 -0.28
N GLY A 151 -6.87 -6.52 -0.43
CA GLY A 151 -6.48 -5.50 -1.40
C GLY A 151 -7.30 -4.21 -1.25
N PRO A 152 -6.81 -3.07 -1.76
CA PRO A 152 -7.62 -1.88 -1.92
C PRO A 152 -8.60 -1.98 -3.09
N GLU A 153 -9.53 -1.03 -3.16
CA GLU A 153 -10.42 -0.92 -4.32
C GLU A 153 -9.60 -0.76 -5.62
N PRO A 154 -10.05 -1.36 -6.74
CA PRO A 154 -9.37 -1.23 -8.02
C PRO A 154 -9.22 0.21 -8.48
N SER A 155 -8.09 0.54 -9.08
CA SER A 155 -7.80 1.92 -9.49
C SER A 155 -6.66 1.99 -10.51
N GLU A 156 -6.63 3.11 -11.25
CA GLU A 156 -5.55 3.47 -12.18
C GLU A 156 -4.20 3.68 -11.48
N ILE A 157 -4.18 3.93 -10.16
CA ILE A 157 -2.92 4.05 -9.42
C ILE A 157 -2.08 2.77 -9.50
N TRP A 158 -2.74 1.62 -9.66
CA TRP A 158 -2.10 0.31 -9.75
C TRP A 158 -1.67 -0.03 -11.18
N GLN A 159 -1.76 0.90 -12.14
CA GLN A 159 -1.41 0.65 -13.55
C GLN A 159 0.00 0.05 -13.74
N ARG A 160 0.96 0.44 -12.89
CA ARG A 160 2.35 -0.03 -12.91
C ARG A 160 2.55 -1.39 -12.21
N CYS A 161 1.55 -1.89 -11.49
CA CYS A 161 1.63 -3.20 -10.88
C CYS A 161 1.71 -4.28 -11.98
N VAL A 162 2.78 -5.08 -11.95
CA VAL A 162 3.10 -6.06 -12.98
C VAL A 162 2.07 -7.18 -13.01
N HIS A 163 1.71 -7.70 -11.84
CA HIS A 163 0.84 -8.87 -11.71
C HIS A 163 -0.62 -8.53 -11.35
N CYS A 164 -0.95 -7.25 -11.16
CA CYS A 164 -2.32 -6.86 -10.84
C CYS A 164 -3.24 -7.02 -12.07
N PRO A 165 -4.32 -7.80 -11.98
CA PRO A 165 -5.25 -7.96 -13.08
C PRO A 165 -5.94 -6.63 -13.40
N ALA A 166 -6.18 -6.39 -14.69
CA ALA A 166 -7.01 -5.30 -15.15
C ALA A 166 -8.49 -5.56 -14.81
N VAL A 167 -9.21 -4.50 -14.48
CA VAL A 167 -10.65 -4.56 -14.22
C VAL A 167 -11.42 -4.24 -15.50
N GLY A 168 -12.43 -5.06 -15.81
CA GLY A 168 -13.26 -4.90 -17.02
C GLY A 168 -12.68 -5.55 -18.28
N GLU A 169 -11.70 -6.43 -18.16
CA GLU A 169 -11.34 -7.39 -19.20
C GLU A 169 -12.15 -8.66 -18.97
N ASP A 170 -13.19 -8.89 -19.77
CA ASP A 170 -13.66 -10.25 -20.00
C ASP A 170 -12.54 -10.96 -20.79
N GLU A 171 -12.06 -12.10 -20.26
CA GLU A 171 -10.94 -12.88 -20.83
C GLU A 171 -11.15 -13.28 -22.31
N ASP A 172 -12.37 -13.12 -22.85
CA ASP A 172 -12.79 -13.52 -24.20
C ASP A 172 -13.12 -12.35 -25.17
N SER A 173 -12.96 -11.09 -24.78
CA SER A 173 -13.28 -9.97 -25.67
C SER A 173 -12.05 -9.33 -26.29
N GLU A 174 -11.79 -9.64 -27.56
CA GLU A 174 -10.88 -8.88 -28.46
C GLU A 174 -11.41 -7.45 -28.65
N VAL A 175 -11.32 -6.62 -27.61
CA VAL A 175 -11.54 -5.18 -27.73
C VAL A 175 -10.18 -4.54 -27.97
N THR A 176 -9.93 -4.17 -29.22
CA THR A 176 -8.81 -3.30 -29.60
C THR A 176 -8.90 -2.00 -28.82
N ARG A 177 -8.04 -1.83 -27.80
CA ARG A 177 -7.98 -0.61 -27.00
C ARG A 177 -7.31 0.52 -27.77
N ALA A 178 -7.75 1.74 -27.52
CA ALA A 178 -6.99 2.92 -27.88
C ALA A 178 -5.63 2.89 -27.15
N PRO A 179 -4.52 3.24 -27.81
CA PRO A 179 -3.16 3.06 -27.28
C PRO A 179 -2.85 3.82 -25.96
N ASN A 180 -3.75 4.69 -25.49
CA ASN A 180 -3.55 5.58 -24.34
C ASN A 180 -4.64 5.47 -23.24
N ALA A 181 -5.48 4.43 -23.23
CA ALA A 181 -6.47 4.28 -22.16
C ALA A 181 -5.79 3.83 -20.86
N THR A 182 -5.90 4.61 -19.78
CA THR A 182 -5.48 4.17 -18.45
C THR A 182 -6.36 3.01 -18.00
N VAL A 183 -5.72 1.91 -17.60
CA VAL A 183 -6.41 0.68 -17.18
C VAL A 183 -6.39 0.62 -15.67
N ALA A 184 -7.58 0.62 -15.05
CA ALA A 184 -7.71 0.34 -13.63
C ALA A 184 -7.29 -1.11 -13.36
N LYS A 185 -6.37 -1.30 -12.42
CA LYS A 185 -5.91 -2.61 -11.97
C LYS A 185 -6.30 -2.84 -10.52
N HIS A 186 -6.44 -4.11 -10.14
CA HIS A 186 -6.77 -4.50 -8.78
C HIS A 186 -5.57 -5.15 -8.10
N PHE A 187 -4.90 -4.44 -7.20
CA PHE A 187 -3.93 -5.06 -6.30
C PHE A 187 -4.65 -5.90 -5.26
N ARG A 188 -4.41 -7.21 -5.29
CA ARG A 188 -4.97 -8.17 -4.35
C ARG A 188 -3.97 -9.30 -4.17
N VAL A 189 -3.73 -9.68 -2.92
CA VAL A 189 -2.77 -10.73 -2.56
C VAL A 189 -3.38 -11.62 -1.48
N PRO A 190 -2.85 -12.84 -1.27
CA PRO A 190 -3.24 -13.67 -0.16
C PRO A 190 -3.07 -12.93 1.18
N ARG A 191 -4.05 -13.08 2.08
CA ARG A 191 -4.08 -12.39 3.38
C ARG A 191 -2.84 -12.65 4.23
N ASP A 192 -2.29 -13.86 4.14
CA ASP A 192 -1.10 -14.30 4.87
C ASP A 192 0.20 -13.69 4.34
N TRP A 193 0.17 -12.99 3.21
CA TRP A 193 1.30 -12.16 2.77
C TRP A 193 1.41 -10.88 3.59
N ILE A 194 0.29 -10.38 4.13
CA ILE A 194 0.27 -9.20 4.98
C ILE A 194 0.34 -9.61 6.45
N PHE A 195 -0.49 -10.55 6.88
CA PHE A 195 -0.61 -10.92 8.29
C PHE A 195 0.04 -12.27 8.63
N PRO A 196 0.64 -12.44 9.83
CA PRO A 196 0.83 -11.43 10.85
C PRO A 196 1.88 -10.39 10.44
N LEU A 197 1.64 -9.13 10.80
CA LEU A 197 2.59 -8.05 10.53
C LEU A 197 3.91 -8.29 11.27
N ARG A 198 5.00 -7.75 10.73
CA ARG A 198 6.35 -7.83 11.30
C ARG A 198 6.93 -6.44 11.51
N MET A 199 7.77 -6.29 12.52
CA MET A 199 8.55 -5.07 12.69
C MET A 199 9.72 -5.05 11.71
N CYS A 200 9.87 -3.93 11.02
CA CYS A 200 10.99 -3.63 10.13
C CYS A 200 11.74 -2.40 10.64
N LYS A 201 13.06 -2.43 10.53
CA LYS A 201 13.88 -1.25 10.78
C LYS A 201 13.84 -0.30 9.57
N LEU A 202 13.47 0.95 9.81
CA LEU A 202 13.63 2.08 8.91
C LEU A 202 14.58 3.07 9.59
N GLU A 203 15.84 3.04 9.18
CA GLU A 203 16.91 3.87 9.76
C GLU A 203 16.97 3.86 11.30
N LEU A 204 16.42 4.89 11.94
CA LEU A 204 16.50 5.13 13.38
C LEU A 204 15.28 4.60 14.15
N PHE A 205 14.23 4.15 13.46
CA PHE A 205 12.99 3.68 14.09
C PHE A 205 12.48 2.39 13.41
N GLU A 206 11.40 1.84 13.96
CA GLU A 206 10.77 0.63 13.44
C GLU A 206 9.41 0.97 12.83
N VAL A 207 8.93 0.18 11.89
CA VAL A 207 7.59 0.30 11.30
C VAL A 207 6.99 -1.09 11.11
N MET A 208 5.68 -1.18 10.95
CA MET A 208 5.02 -2.43 10.59
C MET A 208 5.16 -2.71 9.08
N CYS A 209 5.55 -3.93 8.75
CA CYS A 209 5.65 -4.46 7.39
C CYS A 209 4.70 -5.65 7.20
N PRO A 210 4.33 -5.95 5.94
CA PRO A 210 3.73 -7.23 5.58
C PRO A 210 4.58 -8.41 6.03
N ALA A 211 3.93 -9.53 6.35
CA ALA A 211 4.61 -10.78 6.65
C ALA A 211 5.59 -11.15 5.53
N GLN A 212 5.16 -11.11 4.28
CA GLN A 212 5.90 -11.68 3.16
C GLN A 212 6.27 -10.60 2.15
N MET A 213 7.22 -9.74 2.55
CA MET A 213 7.64 -8.59 1.74
C MET A 213 8.14 -8.97 0.33
N ALA A 214 8.90 -10.06 0.20
CA ALA A 214 9.48 -10.46 -1.08
C ALA A 214 8.43 -10.81 -2.16
N PRO A 215 7.51 -11.78 -1.93
CA PRO A 215 6.45 -12.06 -2.92
C PRO A 215 5.51 -10.85 -3.11
N TYR A 216 5.22 -10.10 -2.04
CA TYR A 216 4.41 -8.88 -2.12
C TYR A 216 5.01 -7.85 -3.08
N LEU A 217 6.30 -7.52 -2.92
CA LEU A 217 7.00 -6.58 -3.79
C LEU A 217 7.21 -7.15 -5.20
N MET A 218 7.46 -8.46 -5.34
CA MET A 218 7.57 -9.12 -6.64
C MET A 218 6.26 -9.06 -7.42
N PHE A 219 5.11 -9.14 -6.76
CA PHE A 219 3.81 -8.99 -7.39
C PHE A 219 3.59 -7.58 -7.95
N ILE A 220 4.02 -6.55 -7.20
CA ILE A 220 3.90 -5.15 -7.64
C ILE A 220 4.91 -4.83 -8.74
N PHE A 221 6.19 -5.15 -8.55
CA PHE A 221 7.31 -4.63 -9.35
C PHE A 221 7.95 -5.67 -10.28
N GLY A 222 7.51 -6.92 -10.23
CA GLY A 222 8.07 -8.05 -10.99
C GLY A 222 9.40 -8.58 -10.43
N ASN A 223 9.94 -9.64 -11.06
CA ASN A 223 11.14 -10.37 -10.60
C ASN A 223 12.42 -9.52 -10.48
N ARG A 224 12.45 -8.35 -11.10
CA ARG A 224 13.60 -7.44 -11.10
C ARG A 224 13.47 -6.33 -10.04
N PHE A 225 12.53 -6.43 -9.11
CA PHE A 225 12.38 -5.46 -8.02
C PHE A 225 13.59 -5.36 -7.08
N LEU A 226 14.68 -6.11 -7.27
CA LEU A 226 15.96 -5.90 -6.59
C LEU A 226 16.98 -5.12 -7.44
N THR A 227 16.77 -4.98 -8.75
CA THR A 227 17.72 -4.28 -9.63
C THR A 227 17.45 -2.77 -9.64
N PRO A 228 18.48 -1.92 -9.43
CA PRO A 228 18.33 -0.46 -9.40
C PRO A 228 17.80 0.17 -10.69
N GLU A 229 17.88 -0.52 -11.82
CA GLU A 229 17.41 0.01 -13.11
C GLU A 229 15.87 0.23 -13.14
N LEU A 230 15.12 -0.32 -12.17
CA LEU A 230 13.67 -0.16 -12.04
C LEU A 230 13.26 0.87 -10.97
N TRP A 231 14.14 1.81 -10.65
CA TRP A 231 13.81 2.95 -9.80
C TRP A 231 13.01 4.06 -10.53
N GLU A 232 12.69 3.88 -11.83
CA GLU A 232 11.94 4.81 -12.71
C GLU A 232 10.43 4.50 -12.83
#